data_AF-A0A3S0CW70-F1
#
_entry.id   AF-A0A3S0CW70-F1
#
_cell.length_a   1.000
_cell.length_b   1.000
_cell.length_c   1.000
_cell.angle_alpha   90.00
_cell.angle_beta   90.00
_cell.angle_gamma   90.00
#
_symmetry.space_group_name_H-M   'P 1'
#
loop_
_entity.id
_entity.type
_entity.pdbx_description
1 polymer ?
#
loop_
_entity_poly.entity_id
_entity_poly.type
_entity_poly.pdbx_seq_one_letter_code
_entity_poly.pdbx_strand_id
1 'polypeptide(L)'
;MFNGKSVHGEAVTATQGARVVKVDAGKAINVNCGDVVTFQSAGKSFTWKFSSASHRALDVRDIAPQGFTDKKLMVYVSRADSEGA
;
A
#
# COMPACT_ATOMS: atom_id res chain seq x y z
N MET A 1 -16.12 -3.51 -6.47
CA MET A 1 -16.49 -3.22 -5.07
C MET A 1 -15.21 -2.84 -4.34
N PHE A 2 -15.03 -1.58 -3.94
CA PHE A 2 -13.86 -1.12 -3.17
C PHE A 2 -14.31 -0.72 -1.76
N ASN A 3 -14.66 -1.71 -0.93
CA ASN A 3 -15.22 -1.50 0.42
C ASN A 3 -14.13 -1.48 1.50
N GLY A 4 -13.01 -0.79 1.26
CA GLY A 4 -11.95 -0.61 2.26
C GLY A 4 -11.24 -1.88 2.73
N LYS A 5 -11.63 -3.07 2.25
CA LYS A 5 -10.99 -4.36 2.50
C LYS A 5 -10.89 -5.13 1.19
N SER A 6 -9.71 -5.66 0.92
CA SER A 6 -9.35 -6.46 -0.25
C SER A 6 -8.48 -7.63 0.19
N VAL A 7 -8.28 -8.62 -0.69
CA VAL A 7 -7.27 -9.67 -0.50
C VAL A 7 -5.86 -9.09 -0.30
N HIS A 8 -5.61 -7.86 -0.78
CA HIS A 8 -4.33 -7.16 -0.64
C HIS A 8 -4.15 -6.44 0.69
N GLY A 9 -5.20 -6.34 1.53
CA GLY A 9 -5.17 -5.57 2.76
C GLY A 9 -6.39 -4.70 2.97
N GLU A 10 -6.23 -3.65 3.77
CA GLU A 10 -7.33 -2.76 4.12
C GLU A 10 -6.91 -1.29 4.22
N ALA A 11 -7.84 -0.39 3.89
CA ALA A 11 -7.69 1.02 4.12
C ALA A 11 -7.82 1.29 5.62
N VAL A 12 -6.88 2.05 6.16
CA VAL A 12 -6.83 2.39 7.59
C VAL A 12 -6.67 3.90 7.77
N THR A 13 -6.94 4.38 8.96
CA THR A 13 -6.60 5.76 9.33
C THR A 13 -5.08 5.89 9.44
N ALA A 14 -4.53 7.03 9.00
CA ALA A 14 -3.10 7.31 9.14
C ALA A 14 -2.69 7.23 10.62
N THR A 15 -1.70 6.38 10.92
CA THR A 15 -1.10 6.28 12.25
C THR A 15 0.13 7.15 12.34
N GLN A 16 0.38 7.70 13.52
CA GLN A 16 1.59 8.49 13.78
C GLN A 16 2.82 7.58 13.61
N GLY A 17 3.76 7.99 12.76
CA GLY A 17 4.95 7.19 12.43
C GLY A 17 4.77 6.20 11.27
N ALA A 18 3.62 6.14 10.61
CA ALA A 18 3.46 5.37 9.38
C ALA A 18 4.45 5.82 8.30
N ARG A 19 4.96 4.86 7.52
CA ARG A 19 5.85 5.16 6.40
C ARG A 19 5.12 5.97 5.34
N VAL A 20 5.70 7.08 4.90
CA VAL A 20 5.12 7.93 3.85
C VAL A 20 5.84 7.69 2.52
N VAL A 21 5.06 7.44 1.46
CA VAL A 21 5.58 7.21 0.11
C VAL A 21 4.92 8.17 -0.87
N LYS A 22 5.75 8.94 -1.60
CA LYS A 22 5.30 9.77 -2.71
C LYS A 22 5.19 8.92 -3.97
N VAL A 23 3.97 8.74 -4.48
CA VAL A 23 3.72 7.97 -5.72
C VAL A 23 4.42 8.60 -6.91
N ASP A 24 4.45 9.94 -6.94
CA ASP A 24 5.03 10.72 -8.04
C ASP A 24 6.55 10.53 -8.21
N ALA A 25 7.23 9.94 -7.22
CA ALA A 25 8.65 9.57 -7.33
C ALA A 25 8.89 8.38 -8.28
N GLY A 26 7.85 7.61 -8.61
CA GLY A 26 7.89 6.52 -9.60
C GLY A 26 8.76 5.30 -9.23
N LYS A 27 9.36 5.27 -8.03
CA LYS A 27 10.22 4.15 -7.60
C LYS A 27 9.38 3.08 -6.92
N ALA A 28 9.49 1.84 -7.39
CA ALA A 28 8.87 0.72 -6.70
C ALA A 28 9.34 0.62 -5.23
N ILE A 29 8.46 0.15 -4.37
CA ILE A 29 8.74 -0.02 -2.94
C ILE A 29 8.58 -1.48 -2.52
N ASN A 30 9.34 -1.87 -1.51
CA ASN A 30 9.14 -3.13 -0.80
C ASN A 30 8.48 -2.83 0.55
N VAL A 31 7.53 -3.68 0.94
CA VAL A 31 6.82 -3.66 2.22
C VAL A 31 6.67 -5.08 2.72
N ASN A 32 6.51 -5.24 4.02
CA ASN A 32 6.20 -6.53 4.64
C ASN A 32 4.69 -6.69 4.85
N CYS A 33 4.24 -7.92 5.03
CA CYS A 33 2.90 -8.18 5.56
C CYS A 33 2.69 -7.42 6.88
N GLY A 34 1.56 -6.72 6.99
CA GLY A 34 1.22 -5.93 8.17
C GLY A 34 1.72 -4.49 8.14
N ASP A 35 2.63 -4.13 7.23
CA ASP A 35 3.11 -2.75 7.09
C ASP A 35 1.96 -1.79 6.79
N VAL A 36 2.02 -0.62 7.42
CA VAL A 36 1.11 0.49 7.17
C VAL A 36 1.86 1.58 6.42
N VAL A 37 1.36 1.93 5.24
CA VAL A 37 1.97 2.94 4.36
C VAL A 37 0.95 4.00 3.99
N THR A 38 1.35 5.25 4.14
CA THR A 38 0.63 6.42 3.65
C THR A 38 1.15 6.80 2.28
N PHE A 39 0.32 6.64 1.26
CA PHE A 39 0.62 7.06 -0.10
C PHE A 39 0.21 8.52 -0.30
N GLN A 40 1.07 9.29 -0.96
CA GLN A 40 0.83 10.69 -1.30
C GLN A 40 1.00 10.91 -2.80
N SER A 41 0.05 11.60 -3.43
CA SER A 41 0.12 12.04 -4.83
C SER A 41 -0.70 13.30 -5.00
N ALA A 42 -0.14 14.33 -5.64
CA ALA A 42 -0.83 15.59 -5.97
C ALA A 42 -1.65 16.21 -4.80
N GLY A 43 -1.09 16.20 -3.58
CA GLY A 43 -1.73 16.76 -2.38
C GLY A 43 -2.83 15.87 -1.76
N LYS A 44 -3.13 14.71 -2.34
CA LYS A 44 -4.01 13.70 -1.76
C LYS A 44 -3.19 12.67 -1.00
N SER A 45 -3.80 12.06 0.01
CA SER A 45 -3.22 10.91 0.71
C SER A 45 -4.25 9.85 1.06
N PHE A 46 -3.84 8.59 1.06
CA PHE A 46 -4.57 7.50 1.70
C PHE A 46 -3.59 6.57 2.41
N THR A 47 -4.07 5.86 3.43
CA THR A 47 -3.25 4.92 4.20
C THR A 47 -3.76 3.50 4.02
N TRP A 48 -2.84 2.58 3.79
CA TRP A 48 -3.13 1.18 3.54
C TRP A 48 -2.31 0.28 4.45
N LYS A 49 -2.94 -0.73 5.02
CA LYS A 49 -2.29 -1.84 5.73
C LYS A 49 -2.22 -3.05 4.80
N PHE A 50 -1.02 -3.51 4.48
CA PHE A 50 -0.82 -4.66 3.59
C PHE A 50 -1.14 -5.99 4.28
N SER A 51 -1.75 -6.92 3.54
CA SER A 51 -2.04 -8.29 3.99
C SER A 51 -1.32 -9.34 3.14
N SER A 52 -0.95 -10.47 3.76
CA SER A 52 -0.13 -11.56 3.21
C SER A 52 -0.81 -12.41 2.13
N ALA A 53 -2.10 -12.24 1.86
CA ALA A 53 -2.85 -13.21 1.05
C ALA A 53 -2.34 -13.37 -0.39
N SER A 54 -1.49 -12.45 -0.89
CA SER A 54 -0.98 -12.54 -2.26
C SER A 54 0.53 -12.68 -2.41
N HIS A 55 1.37 -12.27 -1.43
CA HIS A 55 2.85 -12.17 -1.57
C HIS A 55 3.32 -11.84 -3.00
N ARG A 56 2.67 -10.86 -3.62
CA ARG A 56 2.81 -10.51 -5.03
C ARG A 56 3.00 -9.02 -5.14
N ALA A 57 3.63 -8.61 -6.25
CA ALA A 57 3.67 -7.22 -6.64
C ALA A 57 2.24 -6.75 -6.96
N LEU A 58 1.87 -5.58 -6.47
CA LEU A 58 0.61 -4.92 -6.82
C LEU A 58 0.86 -3.48 -7.26
N ASP A 59 -0.03 -2.96 -8.12
CA ASP A 59 -0.01 -1.56 -8.49
C ASP A 59 -0.78 -0.77 -7.43
N VAL A 60 -0.25 0.36 -6.97
CA VAL A 60 -0.96 1.21 -5.99
C VAL A 60 -2.36 1.60 -6.48
N ARG A 61 -2.57 1.67 -7.79
CA ARG A 61 -3.86 1.98 -8.41
C ARG A 61 -4.93 0.90 -8.15
N ASP A 62 -4.52 -0.33 -7.81
CA ASP A 62 -5.42 -1.43 -7.49
C ASP A 62 -5.97 -1.36 -6.06
N ILE A 63 -5.40 -0.52 -5.20
CA ILE A 63 -5.85 -0.32 -3.81
C ILE A 63 -6.21 1.14 -3.51
N ALA A 64 -5.81 2.07 -4.37
CA ALA A 64 -6.08 3.48 -4.19
C ALA A 64 -7.56 3.82 -4.48
N PRO A 65 -8.11 4.84 -3.80
CA PRO A 65 -9.43 5.38 -4.15
C PRO A 65 -9.48 5.84 -5.60
N GLN A 66 -10.66 5.78 -6.22
CA GLN A 66 -10.86 6.22 -7.60
C GLN A 66 -10.42 7.69 -7.78
N GLY A 67 -9.61 7.95 -8.81
CA GLY A 67 -9.10 9.30 -9.09
C GLY A 67 -8.01 9.79 -8.12
N PHE A 68 -7.42 8.90 -7.32
CA PHE A 68 -6.28 9.23 -6.45
C PHE A 68 -5.03 9.60 -7.26
N THR A 69 -4.65 8.74 -8.22
CA THR A 69 -3.46 8.94 -9.04
C THR A 69 -3.60 8.24 -10.40
N ASP A 70 -3.00 8.81 -11.44
CA ASP A 70 -2.77 8.16 -12.74
C ASP A 70 -1.41 7.44 -12.80
N LYS A 71 -0.53 7.71 -11.83
CA LYS A 71 0.84 7.21 -11.79
C LYS A 71 0.88 5.77 -11.31
N LYS A 72 1.68 4.97 -12.02
CA LYS A 72 1.98 3.60 -11.63
C LYS A 72 3.07 3.59 -10.57
N LEU A 73 2.81 2.89 -9.47
CA LEU A 73 3.78 2.59 -8.44
C LEU A 73 3.63 1.11 -8.07
N MET A 74 4.68 0.32 -8.30
CA MET A 74 4.68 -1.09 -7.92
C MET A 74 5.06 -1.23 -6.46
N VAL A 75 4.28 -2.02 -5.72
CA VAL A 75 4.53 -2.39 -4.33
C VAL A 75 4.77 -3.88 -4.27
N TYR A 76 5.94 -4.29 -3.82
CA TYR A 76 6.29 -5.68 -3.59
C TYR A 76 6.07 -6.02 -2.13
N VAL A 77 5.15 -6.96 -1.86
CA VAL A 77 4.81 -7.39 -0.50
C VAL A 77 5.53 -8.69 -0.18
N SER A 78 6.52 -8.60 0.71
CA SER A 78 7.22 -9.76 1.27
C SER A 78 6.44 -10.37 2.43
N ARG A 79 6.70 -11.65 2.72
CA ARG A 79 6.31 -12.25 4.01
C ARG A 79 6.88 -11.41 5.15
N ALA A 80 6.14 -11.26 6.24
CA ALA A 80 6.75 -10.73 7.44
C ALA A 80 7.84 -11.72 7.90
N ASP A 81 8.99 -11.21 8.34
CA ASP A 81 10.10 -12.03 8.85
C ASP A 81 9.64 -12.96 9.99
N SER A 82 8.60 -12.55 10.73
CA SER A 82 7.96 -13.32 11.81
C SER A 82 7.11 -14.53 11.37
N GLU A 83 6.90 -14.74 10.06
CA GLU A 83 6.24 -15.95 9.52
C GLU A 83 7.24 -17.06 9.14
N GLY A 84 8.54 -16.86 9.40
CA GLY A 84 9.60 -17.83 9.16
C GLY A 84 10.40 -18.15 10.42
N ALA A 85 9.83 -18.97 11.30
CA ALA A 85 10.57 -19.75 12.31
C ALA A 85 9.93 -21.13 12.47
#